data_AF-A0A1M6FSW9-F1
#
_entry.id   AF-A0A1M6FSW9-F1
#
_cell.length_a   1.000
_cell.length_b   1.000
_cell.length_c   1.000
_cell.angle_alpha   90.00
_cell.angle_beta   90.00
_cell.angle_gamma   90.00
#
_symmetry.space_group_name_H-M   'P 1'
#
loop_
_entity.id
_entity.type
_entity.pdbx_description
1 polymer ?
#
loop_
_entity_poly.entity_id
_entity_poly.type
_entity_poly.pdbx_seq_one_letter_code
_entity_poly.pdbx_strand_id
1 'polypeptide(L)'
;MQKTRLLTALFCLLCLFSASACDDSDSAPAVEKEKYTGVSTGFESGAIGRVVRNAPQDWDIYLADDNGNADLPDSYRNWWYIKVEDFTPGTEVKLTLKNRGWAYYYAPVFSYDKITWQRFDESEVTASDACDQGIEDCFLEIATDRFAQAPVYVARFYPYTTWDMYAYLDQIEASPWTAITTLGQTSGYGADIPFVKIEDPSVDDSLKRAVWIHARSHPAETASSYMLEGMINQFLADLDAGLDAAKHLVFFVAPIHNIDGVIKGNYRTDLFSRNFEVMWYRDDADPLYLTDDSPVECRLLNQKMAELATNSDYLTGMIGFNLHSSNSPVDTPAFAYPHFGDDPATYTAEEISLWKKSLYLIHLITQEYGFFSAPPAEGGSSFVTKYYPESWWWANMGDDCLAITIETVYSKGGMDHWLTQDDIRDLGVATTLALYDYAADPSAWGKKAIDVSGGLPRLGVPDEDASKE
;
A
#
# COMPACT_ATOMS: atom_id res chain seq x y z
N MET A 1 17.70 -25.36 28.67
CA MET A 1 16.48 -26.07 28.21
C MET A 1 15.83 -25.21 27.14
N GLN A 2 16.21 -25.44 25.88
CA GLN A 2 15.58 -24.82 24.72
C GLN A 2 14.16 -25.39 24.57
N LYS A 3 13.14 -24.52 24.51
CA LYS A 3 11.80 -24.89 24.08
C LYS A 3 11.61 -24.32 22.67
N THR A 4 11.88 -25.15 21.68
CA THR A 4 11.47 -24.94 20.29
C THR A 4 9.95 -25.06 20.24
N ARG A 5 9.22 -23.99 19.94
CA ARG A 5 7.81 -24.05 19.55
C ARG A 5 7.79 -23.97 18.02
N LEU A 6 7.57 -25.11 17.37
CA LEU A 6 7.13 -25.15 15.98
C LEU A 6 5.65 -24.71 15.97
N LEU A 7 5.32 -23.60 15.33
CA LEU A 7 3.95 -23.34 14.89
C LEU A 7 3.69 -24.16 13.63
N THR A 8 2.84 -25.16 13.73
CA THR A 8 2.28 -25.87 12.58
C THR A 8 0.87 -25.34 12.35
N ALA A 9 0.71 -24.44 11.38
CA ALA A 9 -0.61 -24.07 10.89
C ALA A 9 -1.11 -25.18 9.95
N LEU A 10 -2.04 -26.00 10.41
CA LEU A 10 -2.72 -27.02 9.60
C LEU A 10 -4.19 -26.61 9.45
N PHE A 11 -4.53 -25.92 8.36
CA PHE A 11 -5.91 -25.69 7.97
C PHE A 11 -6.33 -26.76 6.94
N CYS A 12 -7.09 -27.75 7.38
CA CYS A 12 -7.80 -28.68 6.48
C CYS A 12 -9.19 -28.12 6.17
N LEU A 13 -9.37 -27.53 4.99
CA LEU A 13 -10.70 -27.27 4.43
C LEU A 13 -11.26 -28.57 3.83
N LEU A 14 -12.21 -29.21 4.52
CA LEU A 14 -12.99 -30.33 3.97
C LEU A 14 -14.28 -29.77 3.36
N CYS A 15 -14.28 -29.58 2.04
CA CYS A 15 -15.50 -29.34 1.27
C CYS A 15 -16.26 -30.66 1.09
N LEU A 16 -17.35 -30.85 1.84
CA LEU A 16 -18.33 -31.91 1.59
C LEU A 16 -19.45 -31.36 0.70
N PHE A 17 -19.40 -31.66 -0.59
CA PHE A 17 -20.55 -31.49 -1.48
C PHE A 17 -21.42 -32.74 -1.43
N SER A 18 -22.63 -32.62 -0.89
CA SER A 18 -23.68 -33.62 -1.00
C SER A 18 -24.36 -33.51 -2.36
N ALA A 19 -24.20 -34.53 -3.20
CA ALA A 19 -24.97 -34.69 -4.43
C ALA A 19 -26.38 -35.20 -4.11
N SER A 20 -27.40 -34.45 -4.54
CA SER A 20 -28.75 -35.00 -4.74
C SER A 20 -29.12 -34.85 -6.21
N ALA A 21 -29.22 -35.98 -6.89
CA ALA A 21 -29.76 -36.09 -8.24
C ALA A 21 -31.30 -36.06 -8.19
N CYS A 22 -31.92 -35.34 -9.14
CA CYS A 22 -33.25 -35.65 -9.69
C CYS A 22 -33.44 -34.94 -11.05
N ASP A 23 -33.61 -35.80 -12.07
CA ASP A 23 -34.37 -35.75 -13.33
C ASP A 23 -34.36 -34.57 -14.33
N ASP A 24 -34.20 -35.02 -15.58
CA ASP A 24 -34.28 -34.36 -16.89
C ASP A 24 -35.64 -33.71 -17.18
N SER A 25 -35.61 -32.50 -17.75
CA SER A 25 -36.08 -32.21 -19.12
C SER A 25 -36.21 -30.70 -19.33
N ASP A 26 -35.28 -30.09 -20.07
CA ASP A 26 -35.61 -29.02 -21.01
C ASP A 26 -34.42 -28.69 -21.91
N SER A 27 -34.65 -28.75 -23.21
CA SER A 27 -33.66 -28.47 -24.25
C SER A 27 -33.58 -26.97 -24.50
N ALA A 28 -32.72 -26.29 -23.73
CA ALA A 28 -32.29 -24.92 -24.02
C ALA A 28 -30.99 -24.94 -24.85
N PRO A 29 -30.83 -24.08 -25.87
CA PRO A 29 -29.67 -24.11 -26.76
C PRO A 29 -28.41 -23.63 -26.04
N ALA A 30 -27.36 -24.46 -26.07
CA ALA A 30 -25.95 -24.19 -25.77
C ALA A 30 -25.55 -22.73 -25.40
N VAL A 31 -25.89 -22.31 -24.17
CA VAL A 31 -25.26 -21.16 -23.48
C VAL A 31 -24.38 -21.72 -22.36
N GLU A 32 -23.42 -22.57 -22.74
CA GLU A 32 -22.27 -22.94 -21.92
C GLU A 32 -21.02 -22.71 -22.77
N LYS A 33 -20.64 -21.43 -22.95
CA LYS A 33 -19.24 -21.12 -23.22
C LYS A 33 -18.51 -21.42 -21.91
N GLU A 34 -17.83 -22.54 -21.92
CA GLU A 34 -17.17 -23.21 -20.80
C GLU A 34 -16.47 -22.26 -19.82
N LYS A 35 -16.78 -22.47 -18.54
CA LYS A 35 -16.16 -21.81 -17.40
C LYS A 35 -14.68 -22.25 -17.33
N TYR A 36 -13.78 -21.36 -17.75
CA TYR A 36 -12.31 -21.39 -17.62
C TYR A 36 -11.57 -22.62 -18.19
N THR A 37 -10.96 -22.50 -19.38
CA THR A 37 -10.06 -23.55 -19.91
C THR A 37 -8.58 -23.16 -19.98
N GLY A 38 -8.22 -21.95 -19.56
CA GLY A 38 -6.82 -21.50 -19.57
C GLY A 38 -6.50 -20.24 -18.77
N VAL A 39 -7.45 -19.72 -17.99
CA VAL A 39 -7.21 -18.57 -17.09
C VAL A 39 -7.90 -18.86 -15.77
N SER A 40 -7.20 -18.74 -14.65
CA SER A 40 -7.76 -19.01 -13.33
C SER A 40 -7.16 -18.09 -12.25
N THR A 41 -7.86 -18.00 -11.12
CA THR A 41 -7.53 -17.14 -9.97
C THR A 41 -7.69 -17.85 -8.63
N GLY A 42 -7.64 -19.20 -8.63
CA GLY A 42 -7.77 -20.03 -7.43
C GLY A 42 -6.53 -20.01 -6.52
N PHE A 43 -6.02 -18.82 -6.20
CA PHE A 43 -4.87 -18.56 -5.35
C PHE A 43 -5.03 -17.18 -4.70
N GLU A 44 -4.24 -16.91 -3.66
CA GLU A 44 -4.35 -15.66 -2.90
C GLU A 44 -4.14 -14.42 -3.76
N SER A 45 -4.94 -13.39 -3.53
CA SER A 45 -4.96 -12.13 -4.30
C SER A 45 -5.34 -12.29 -5.78
N GLY A 46 -5.62 -13.53 -6.23
CA GLY A 46 -6.09 -13.81 -7.57
C GLY A 46 -7.48 -13.23 -7.80
N ALA A 47 -7.62 -12.37 -8.80
CA ALA A 47 -8.85 -11.61 -9.02
C ALA A 47 -9.14 -11.34 -10.49
N ILE A 48 -10.37 -11.69 -10.90
CA ILE A 48 -11.03 -11.37 -12.17
C ILE A 48 -12.55 -11.44 -11.97
N GLY A 49 -13.31 -10.97 -12.96
CA GLY A 49 -14.73 -11.27 -13.12
C GLY A 49 -14.99 -12.44 -14.06
N ARG A 50 -15.14 -12.14 -15.35
CA ARG A 50 -15.55 -13.11 -16.38
C ARG A 50 -14.45 -13.27 -17.42
N VAL A 51 -14.25 -14.48 -17.94
CA VAL A 51 -13.33 -14.74 -19.05
C VAL A 51 -14.08 -15.29 -20.25
N VAL A 52 -13.71 -14.84 -21.45
CA VAL A 52 -14.18 -15.38 -22.73
C VAL A 52 -12.95 -15.76 -23.55
N ARG A 53 -12.81 -17.06 -23.88
CA ARG A 53 -11.78 -17.54 -24.80
C ARG A 53 -12.28 -17.39 -26.24
N ASN A 54 -11.69 -16.47 -26.99
CA ASN A 54 -12.06 -16.15 -28.37
C ASN A 54 -11.41 -17.10 -29.37
N ALA A 55 -10.18 -17.53 -29.09
CA ALA A 55 -9.39 -18.50 -29.85
C ALA A 55 -8.47 -19.28 -28.89
N PRO A 56 -7.71 -20.30 -29.35
CA PRO A 56 -6.88 -21.11 -28.46
C PRO A 56 -5.93 -20.30 -27.54
N GLN A 57 -5.44 -19.13 -27.98
CA GLN A 57 -4.53 -18.30 -27.20
C GLN A 57 -4.97 -16.83 -27.14
N ASP A 58 -6.29 -16.60 -27.21
CA ASP A 58 -6.90 -15.28 -27.24
C ASP A 58 -8.04 -15.24 -26.21
N TRP A 59 -7.87 -14.40 -25.18
CA TRP A 59 -8.80 -14.28 -24.07
C TRP A 59 -9.21 -12.84 -23.81
N ASP A 60 -10.51 -12.60 -23.78
CA ASP A 60 -11.09 -11.42 -23.13
C ASP A 60 -11.27 -11.69 -21.62
N ILE A 61 -10.79 -10.78 -20.78
CA ILE A 61 -10.83 -10.87 -19.32
C ILE A 61 -11.53 -9.62 -18.78
N TYR A 62 -12.71 -9.79 -18.20
CA TYR A 62 -13.50 -8.72 -17.63
C TYR A 62 -13.21 -8.58 -16.15
N LEU A 63 -12.81 -7.39 -15.70
CA LEU A 63 -12.67 -7.09 -14.28
C LEU A 63 -14.06 -7.07 -13.61
N ALA A 64 -14.11 -7.55 -12.36
CA ALA A 64 -15.30 -7.50 -11.52
C ALA A 64 -15.19 -6.41 -10.47
N ASP A 65 -16.35 -5.98 -9.97
CA ASP A 65 -16.43 -5.20 -8.74
C ASP A 65 -15.93 -6.03 -7.55
N ASP A 66 -15.31 -5.38 -6.56
CA ASP A 66 -14.92 -6.04 -5.32
C ASP A 66 -16.15 -6.77 -4.74
N ASN A 67 -15.93 -8.03 -4.35
CA ASN A 67 -16.97 -8.92 -3.82
C ASN A 67 -18.20 -9.13 -4.73
N GLY A 68 -18.14 -8.74 -6.00
CA GLY A 68 -19.28 -8.77 -6.92
C GLY A 68 -20.38 -7.76 -6.60
N ASN A 69 -20.06 -6.70 -5.84
CA ASN A 69 -21.01 -5.66 -5.47
C ASN A 69 -21.12 -4.58 -6.56
N ALA A 70 -22.20 -4.65 -7.33
CA ALA A 70 -22.47 -3.72 -8.42
C ALA A 70 -22.78 -2.27 -7.98
N ASP A 71 -22.99 -2.02 -6.69
CA ASP A 71 -23.20 -0.66 -6.15
C ASP A 71 -21.87 0.09 -5.92
N LEU A 72 -20.72 -0.60 -6.04
CA LEU A 72 -19.42 0.03 -5.91
C LEU A 72 -19.09 0.90 -7.13
N PRO A 73 -18.27 1.96 -6.96
CA PRO A 73 -17.84 2.77 -8.09
C PRO A 73 -17.08 1.94 -9.13
N ASP A 74 -17.34 2.17 -10.42
CA ASP A 74 -16.62 1.51 -11.51
C ASP A 74 -15.09 1.69 -11.41
N SER A 75 -14.64 2.81 -10.82
CA SER A 75 -13.23 3.08 -10.57
C SER A 75 -12.55 2.07 -9.63
N TYR A 76 -13.33 1.19 -8.98
CA TYR A 76 -12.79 0.13 -8.12
C TYR A 76 -12.40 -1.11 -8.92
N ARG A 77 -12.82 -1.23 -10.19
CA ARG A 77 -12.40 -2.30 -11.11
C ARG A 77 -10.97 -2.06 -11.62
N ASN A 78 -9.98 -2.28 -10.76
CA ASN A 78 -8.59 -1.94 -11.08
C ASN A 78 -7.65 -3.12 -10.88
N TRP A 79 -7.65 -3.77 -9.71
CA TRP A 79 -6.76 -4.91 -9.45
C TRP A 79 -7.14 -6.15 -10.27
N TRP A 80 -6.12 -6.84 -10.75
CA TRP A 80 -6.25 -8.17 -11.33
C TRP A 80 -4.95 -8.94 -11.21
N TYR A 81 -5.09 -10.25 -11.01
CA TYR A 81 -3.99 -11.17 -10.88
C TYR A 81 -4.47 -12.57 -11.31
N ILE A 82 -3.91 -13.09 -12.39
CA ILE A 82 -4.34 -14.32 -13.05
C ILE A 82 -3.20 -15.32 -13.20
N LYS A 83 -3.56 -16.59 -13.27
CA LYS A 83 -2.72 -17.66 -13.82
C LYS A 83 -3.26 -17.99 -15.21
N VAL A 84 -2.42 -17.89 -16.21
CA VAL A 84 -2.69 -18.32 -17.59
C VAL A 84 -2.07 -19.69 -17.80
N GLU A 85 -2.89 -20.63 -18.25
CA GLU A 85 -2.59 -22.02 -18.55
C GLU A 85 -3.20 -22.38 -19.91
N ASP A 86 -2.83 -23.52 -20.48
CA ASP A 86 -3.36 -23.98 -21.78
C ASP A 86 -3.03 -23.07 -22.98
N PHE A 87 -1.74 -22.75 -23.14
CA PHE A 87 -1.15 -22.10 -24.31
C PHE A 87 0.11 -22.85 -24.77
N THR A 88 0.54 -22.61 -25.99
CA THR A 88 1.78 -23.15 -26.57
C THR A 88 2.92 -22.16 -26.34
N PRO A 89 3.94 -22.50 -25.54
CA PRO A 89 5.07 -21.61 -25.30
C PRO A 89 5.79 -21.17 -26.58
N GLY A 90 6.30 -19.94 -26.59
CA GLY A 90 6.98 -19.33 -27.74
C GLY A 90 6.06 -18.97 -28.90
N THR A 91 4.74 -18.91 -28.68
CA THR A 91 3.76 -18.47 -29.66
C THR A 91 2.88 -17.36 -29.09
N GLU A 92 2.31 -16.53 -29.95
CA GLU A 92 1.54 -15.36 -29.54
C GLU A 92 0.34 -15.75 -28.65
N VAL A 93 0.29 -15.10 -27.49
CA VAL A 93 -0.81 -15.09 -26.53
C VAL A 93 -1.38 -13.68 -26.45
N LYS A 94 -2.71 -13.58 -26.53
CA LYS A 94 -3.47 -12.33 -26.39
C LYS A 94 -4.34 -12.35 -25.14
N LEU A 95 -4.17 -11.35 -24.30
CA LEU A 95 -4.94 -11.13 -23.08
C LEU A 95 -5.53 -9.72 -23.13
N THR A 96 -6.83 -9.62 -23.31
CA THR A 96 -7.54 -8.34 -23.44
C THR A 96 -8.37 -8.08 -22.18
N LEU A 97 -7.83 -7.24 -21.29
CA LEU A 97 -8.46 -6.79 -20.06
C LEU A 97 -9.54 -5.76 -20.41
N LYS A 98 -10.78 -6.01 -20.01
CA LYS A 98 -11.97 -5.19 -20.25
C LYS A 98 -12.63 -4.76 -18.95
N ASN A 99 -13.52 -3.78 -19.02
CA ASN A 99 -14.27 -3.27 -17.86
C ASN A 99 -13.36 -2.68 -16.77
N ARG A 100 -12.28 -2.00 -17.18
CA ARG A 100 -11.35 -1.35 -16.26
C ARG A 100 -11.94 -0.02 -15.77
N GLY A 101 -11.68 0.30 -14.51
CA GLY A 101 -12.17 1.52 -13.85
C GLY A 101 -11.37 2.79 -14.14
N TRP A 102 -10.22 2.67 -14.83
CA TRP A 102 -9.30 3.78 -15.10
C TRP A 102 -8.71 3.67 -16.51
N ALA A 103 -8.57 4.82 -17.18
CA ALA A 103 -7.95 4.94 -18.50
C ALA A 103 -6.42 4.93 -18.47
N TYR A 104 -5.81 5.15 -17.30
CA TYR A 104 -4.35 5.28 -17.22
C TYR A 104 -3.63 4.03 -17.74
N TYR A 105 -2.63 4.28 -18.59
CA TYR A 105 -1.76 3.25 -19.13
C TYR A 105 -0.83 2.72 -18.04
N TYR A 106 -0.60 1.41 -18.05
CA TYR A 106 0.43 0.75 -17.25
C TYR A 106 0.97 -0.47 -18.01
N ALA A 107 2.22 -0.83 -17.75
CA ALA A 107 2.81 -2.07 -18.25
C ALA A 107 2.67 -3.18 -17.19
N PRO A 108 1.87 -4.24 -17.42
CA PRO A 108 1.68 -5.33 -16.47
C PRO A 108 2.97 -6.16 -16.26
N VAL A 109 2.93 -7.09 -15.31
CA VAL A 109 4.05 -7.98 -15.00
C VAL A 109 3.62 -9.44 -15.11
N PHE A 110 4.58 -10.32 -15.41
CA PHE A 110 4.40 -11.76 -15.42
C PHE A 110 5.51 -12.51 -14.67
N SER A 111 5.22 -13.71 -14.20
CA SER A 111 6.14 -14.55 -13.44
C SER A 111 5.81 -16.03 -13.61
N TYR A 112 6.80 -16.90 -13.46
CA TYR A 112 6.60 -18.36 -13.46
C TYR A 112 6.57 -18.96 -12.05
N ASP A 113 7.19 -18.27 -11.08
CA ASP A 113 7.39 -18.73 -9.70
C ASP A 113 6.70 -17.83 -8.66
N LYS A 114 6.10 -16.71 -9.10
CA LYS A 114 5.51 -15.63 -8.29
C LYS A 114 6.51 -14.84 -7.44
N ILE A 115 7.80 -15.06 -7.66
CA ILE A 115 8.91 -14.42 -6.94
C ILE A 115 9.66 -13.51 -7.92
N THR A 116 10.07 -14.07 -9.05
CA THR A 116 10.80 -13.38 -10.10
C THR A 116 9.82 -12.83 -11.11
N TRP A 117 9.63 -11.50 -11.11
CA TRP A 117 8.69 -10.81 -11.98
C TRP A 117 9.40 -10.13 -13.15
N GLN A 118 8.83 -10.27 -14.34
CA GLN A 118 9.25 -9.58 -15.56
C GLN A 118 8.13 -8.64 -15.99
N ARG A 119 8.49 -7.49 -16.54
CA ARG A 119 7.53 -6.54 -17.10
C ARG A 119 7.34 -6.79 -18.60
N PHE A 120 6.13 -6.59 -19.09
CA PHE A 120 5.91 -6.53 -20.54
C PHE A 120 6.55 -5.28 -21.12
N ASP A 121 7.02 -5.39 -22.35
CA ASP A 121 7.54 -4.25 -23.09
C ASP A 121 6.36 -3.37 -23.53
N GLU A 122 6.56 -2.06 -23.62
CA GLU A 122 5.48 -1.14 -24.02
C GLU A 122 4.90 -1.47 -25.41
N SER A 123 5.73 -2.06 -26.29
CA SER A 123 5.28 -2.53 -27.61
C SER A 123 4.34 -3.73 -27.58
N GLU A 124 4.27 -4.45 -26.46
CA GLU A 124 3.39 -5.61 -26.26
C GLU A 124 2.04 -5.20 -25.66
N VAL A 125 1.93 -3.97 -25.16
CA VAL A 125 0.77 -3.51 -24.38
C VAL A 125 0.10 -2.33 -25.08
N THR A 126 -1.15 -2.53 -25.48
CA THR A 126 -1.99 -1.49 -26.09
C THR A 126 -3.16 -1.18 -25.16
N ALA A 127 -3.49 0.09 -24.94
CA ALA A 127 -4.65 0.49 -24.15
C ALA A 127 -5.54 1.47 -24.93
N SER A 128 -6.84 1.46 -24.63
CA SER A 128 -7.78 2.45 -25.13
C SER A 128 -7.54 3.83 -24.50
N ASP A 129 -7.64 4.90 -25.30
CA ASP A 129 -7.42 6.28 -24.85
C ASP A 129 -8.54 6.83 -23.93
N ALA A 130 -9.70 6.18 -23.85
CA ALA A 130 -10.86 6.64 -23.08
C ALA A 130 -11.51 5.52 -22.27
N CYS A 131 -11.68 5.75 -20.98
CA CYS A 131 -12.41 4.88 -20.04
C CYS A 131 -13.39 5.70 -19.19
N ASP A 132 -14.20 6.54 -19.84
CA ASP A 132 -15.28 7.26 -19.17
C ASP A 132 -16.50 6.34 -18.94
N GLN A 133 -17.32 6.68 -17.94
CA GLN A 133 -18.54 5.94 -17.59
C GLN A 133 -19.45 5.76 -18.82
N GLY A 134 -19.71 4.51 -19.19
CA GLY A 134 -20.58 4.15 -20.31
C GLY A 134 -19.87 3.87 -21.64
N ILE A 135 -18.54 3.95 -21.71
CA ILE A 135 -17.77 3.49 -22.89
C ILE A 135 -17.50 1.98 -22.74
N GLU A 136 -18.17 1.17 -23.55
CA GLU A 136 -18.00 -0.31 -23.55
C GLU A 136 -16.60 -0.76 -24.00
N ASP A 137 -15.85 0.12 -24.68
CA ASP A 137 -14.57 -0.22 -25.34
C ASP A 137 -13.33 0.22 -24.53
N CYS A 138 -13.43 0.24 -23.20
CA CYS A 138 -12.28 0.44 -22.31
C CYS A 138 -11.48 -0.87 -22.16
N PHE A 139 -10.26 -0.91 -22.71
CA PHE A 139 -9.42 -2.10 -22.68
C PHE A 139 -7.93 -1.84 -22.40
N LEU A 140 -7.24 -2.92 -22.00
CA LEU A 140 -5.79 -3.07 -22.09
C LEU A 140 -5.50 -4.44 -22.66
N GLU A 141 -4.83 -4.49 -23.79
CA GLU A 141 -4.44 -5.73 -24.48
C GLU A 141 -2.95 -5.97 -24.31
N ILE A 142 -2.61 -7.21 -23.97
CA ILE A 142 -1.25 -7.75 -23.98
C ILE A 142 -1.18 -8.73 -25.15
N ALA A 143 -0.28 -8.51 -26.09
CA ALA A 143 0.04 -9.44 -27.17
C ALA A 143 1.53 -9.78 -27.12
N THR A 144 1.84 -11.02 -26.74
CA THR A 144 3.21 -11.45 -26.45
C THR A 144 3.48 -12.87 -26.93
N ASP A 145 4.68 -13.14 -27.44
CA ASP A 145 5.20 -14.49 -27.71
C ASP A 145 6.29 -14.92 -26.72
N ARG A 146 6.56 -14.09 -25.69
CA ARG A 146 7.67 -14.27 -24.73
C ARG A 146 7.43 -15.37 -23.70
N PHE A 147 6.23 -15.90 -23.59
CA PHE A 147 5.95 -16.95 -22.62
C PHE A 147 6.68 -18.25 -22.98
N ALA A 148 7.67 -18.61 -22.16
CA ALA A 148 8.57 -19.75 -22.37
C ALA A 148 8.05 -21.05 -21.77
N GLN A 149 7.08 -20.98 -20.84
CA GLN A 149 6.48 -22.14 -20.20
C GLN A 149 5.07 -21.83 -19.68
N ALA A 150 4.24 -22.85 -19.55
CA ALA A 150 2.94 -22.78 -18.87
C ALA A 150 2.98 -23.56 -17.55
N PRO A 151 2.26 -23.14 -16.49
CA PRO A 151 1.49 -21.90 -16.42
C PRO A 151 2.39 -20.66 -16.26
N VAL A 152 1.82 -19.49 -16.53
CA VAL A 152 2.41 -18.18 -16.23
C VAL A 152 1.43 -17.37 -15.38
N TYR A 153 1.96 -16.65 -14.40
CA TYR A 153 1.21 -15.72 -13.56
C TYR A 153 1.33 -14.33 -14.15
N VAL A 154 0.22 -13.59 -14.28
CA VAL A 154 0.18 -12.26 -14.87
C VAL A 154 -0.62 -11.34 -13.96
N ALA A 155 -0.09 -10.17 -13.63
CA ALA A 155 -0.72 -9.23 -12.70
C ALA A 155 -0.62 -7.80 -13.19
N ARG A 156 -1.55 -6.95 -12.73
CA ARG A 156 -1.53 -5.51 -12.98
C ARG A 156 -0.19 -4.86 -12.60
N PHE A 157 0.31 -5.22 -11.43
CA PHE A 157 1.57 -4.76 -10.84
C PHE A 157 2.15 -5.89 -9.99
N TYR A 158 3.35 -5.71 -9.42
CA TYR A 158 3.94 -6.71 -8.53
C TYR A 158 2.99 -7.03 -7.36
N PRO A 159 2.51 -8.28 -7.25
CA PRO A 159 1.70 -8.70 -6.11
C PRO A 159 2.51 -8.61 -4.80
N TYR A 160 1.81 -8.35 -3.70
CA TYR A 160 2.32 -8.47 -2.34
C TYR A 160 1.21 -9.10 -1.50
N THR A 161 1.34 -10.39 -1.21
CA THR A 161 0.34 -11.22 -0.54
C THR A 161 0.60 -11.28 0.96
N THR A 162 -0.30 -11.90 1.71
CA THR A 162 -0.07 -12.18 3.13
C THR A 162 1.08 -13.17 3.33
N TRP A 163 1.36 -14.07 2.38
CA TRP A 163 2.57 -14.91 2.43
C TRP A 163 3.84 -14.08 2.36
N ASP A 164 3.88 -13.07 1.49
CA ASP A 164 5.03 -12.17 1.39
C ASP A 164 5.20 -11.39 2.70
N MET A 165 4.09 -10.88 3.26
CA MET A 165 4.08 -10.22 4.56
C MET A 165 4.61 -11.13 5.67
N TYR A 166 4.07 -12.35 5.84
CA TYR A 166 4.50 -13.24 6.91
C TYR A 166 5.93 -13.72 6.71
N ALA A 167 6.37 -13.98 5.48
CA ALA A 167 7.75 -14.32 5.19
C ALA A 167 8.71 -13.15 5.52
N TYR A 168 8.29 -11.90 5.30
CA TYR A 168 9.04 -10.72 5.71
C TYR A 168 9.06 -10.53 7.23
N LEU A 169 7.91 -10.73 7.90
CA LEU A 169 7.82 -10.68 9.37
C LEU A 169 8.72 -11.72 10.03
N ASP A 170 8.75 -12.96 9.51
CA ASP A 170 9.65 -14.02 9.98
C ASP A 170 11.13 -13.63 9.84
N GLN A 171 11.50 -12.85 8.81
CA GLN A 171 12.86 -12.37 8.62
C GLN A 171 13.24 -11.31 9.66
N ILE A 172 12.37 -10.31 9.89
CA ILE A 172 12.67 -9.21 10.82
C ILE A 172 12.47 -9.59 12.29
N GLU A 173 11.74 -10.67 12.61
CA GLU A 173 11.60 -11.21 13.98
C GLU A 173 12.96 -11.64 14.57
N ALA A 174 13.92 -12.02 13.72
CA ALA A 174 15.27 -12.39 14.16
C ALA A 174 16.09 -11.20 14.70
N SER A 175 15.69 -9.95 14.39
CA SER A 175 16.35 -8.75 14.89
C SER A 175 16.11 -8.56 16.39
N PRO A 176 17.13 -8.19 17.18
CA PRO A 176 16.96 -7.87 18.60
C PRO A 176 16.14 -6.59 18.84
N TRP A 177 15.90 -5.79 17.81
CA TRP A 177 15.17 -4.52 17.86
C TRP A 177 13.67 -4.68 17.62
N THR A 178 13.23 -5.85 17.16
CA THR A 178 11.86 -6.08 16.67
C THR A 178 11.03 -6.85 17.69
N ALA A 179 9.81 -6.37 17.95
CA ALA A 179 8.79 -7.10 18.68
C ALA A 179 7.50 -7.17 17.82
N ILE A 180 7.04 -8.39 17.55
CA ILE A 180 5.82 -8.65 16.78
C ILE A 180 4.71 -9.11 17.74
N THR A 181 3.53 -8.51 17.61
CA THR A 181 2.33 -8.82 18.38
C THR A 181 1.12 -8.94 17.45
N THR A 182 -0.01 -9.40 17.97
CA THR A 182 -1.28 -9.49 17.24
C THR A 182 -2.29 -8.55 17.87
N LEU A 183 -2.86 -7.63 17.09
CA LEU A 183 -3.90 -6.71 17.59
C LEU A 183 -5.24 -7.42 17.80
N GLY A 184 -5.54 -8.37 16.93
CA GLY A 184 -6.78 -9.14 16.95
C GLY A 184 -6.91 -9.94 15.67
N GLN A 185 -8.15 -10.25 15.28
CA GLN A 185 -8.45 -11.04 14.09
C GLN A 185 -9.37 -10.27 13.16
N THR A 186 -9.22 -10.50 11.85
CA THR A 186 -10.12 -9.95 10.84
C THR A 186 -11.53 -10.50 10.98
N SER A 187 -12.52 -9.71 10.59
CA SER A 187 -13.94 -10.04 10.70
C SER A 187 -14.42 -11.06 9.66
N GLY A 188 -13.73 -11.20 8.53
CA GLY A 188 -14.12 -12.08 7.44
C GLY A 188 -13.49 -13.47 7.54
N TYR A 189 -12.17 -13.56 7.41
CA TYR A 189 -11.46 -14.84 7.44
C TYR A 189 -10.96 -15.25 8.84
N GLY A 190 -10.99 -14.35 9.83
CA GLY A 190 -10.42 -14.62 11.15
C GLY A 190 -8.90 -14.70 11.14
N ALA A 191 -8.25 -13.99 10.22
CA ALA A 191 -6.80 -13.94 10.11
C ALA A 191 -6.23 -13.00 11.20
N ASP A 192 -5.09 -13.36 11.77
CA ASP A 192 -4.42 -12.51 12.75
C ASP A 192 -3.94 -11.20 12.10
N ILE A 193 -4.08 -10.09 12.83
CA ILE A 193 -3.62 -8.76 12.41
C ILE A 193 -2.29 -8.48 13.11
N PRO A 194 -1.14 -8.66 12.43
CA PRO A 194 0.17 -8.44 13.04
C PRO A 194 0.43 -6.95 13.24
N PHE A 195 1.19 -6.66 14.28
CA PHE A 195 1.64 -5.32 14.63
C PHE A 195 3.06 -5.36 15.17
N VAL A 196 3.92 -4.51 14.62
CA VAL A 196 5.36 -4.55 14.84
C VAL A 196 5.80 -3.29 15.57
N LYS A 197 6.55 -3.45 16.65
CA LYS A 197 7.31 -2.39 17.30
C LYS A 197 8.79 -2.59 16.97
N ILE A 198 9.49 -1.55 16.52
CA ILE A 198 10.93 -1.57 16.27
C ILE A 198 11.59 -0.41 17.03
N GLU A 199 12.60 -0.70 17.84
CA GLU A 199 13.32 0.30 18.64
C GLU A 199 14.66 -0.21 19.18
N ASP A 200 15.50 0.71 19.66
CA ASP A 200 16.55 0.37 20.64
C ASP A 200 15.95 0.39 22.07
N PRO A 201 15.77 -0.77 22.74
CA PRO A 201 15.20 -0.82 24.08
C PRO A 201 16.15 -0.31 25.17
N SER A 202 17.41 0.00 24.85
CA SER A 202 18.37 0.56 25.80
C SER A 202 18.24 2.07 25.99
N VAL A 203 17.58 2.75 25.05
CA VAL A 203 17.25 4.18 25.14
C VAL A 203 15.90 4.34 25.84
N ASP A 204 15.84 5.25 26.80
CA ASP A 204 14.59 5.58 27.51
C ASP A 204 13.57 6.17 26.54
N ASP A 205 12.30 5.77 26.66
CA ASP A 205 11.23 6.20 25.77
C ASP A 205 11.05 7.73 25.78
N SER A 206 11.39 8.42 26.88
CA SER A 206 11.32 9.90 26.99
C SER A 206 12.33 10.63 26.12
N LEU A 207 13.27 9.91 25.53
CA LEU A 207 14.24 10.41 24.56
C LEU A 207 13.88 10.00 23.13
N LYS A 208 12.78 9.26 22.93
CA LYS A 208 12.36 8.77 21.62
C LYS A 208 11.15 9.52 21.11
N ARG A 209 11.08 9.68 19.80
CA ARG A 209 9.88 10.14 19.10
C ARG A 209 9.18 8.96 18.43
N ALA A 210 7.86 8.88 18.61
CA ALA A 210 7.07 7.82 18.01
C ALA A 210 6.74 8.10 16.54
N VAL A 211 6.94 7.07 15.72
CA VAL A 211 6.57 7.04 14.31
C VAL A 211 5.54 5.93 14.12
N TRP A 212 4.31 6.31 13.82
CA TRP A 212 3.23 5.40 13.44
C TRP A 212 3.26 5.16 11.93
N ILE A 213 3.16 3.91 11.49
CA ILE A 213 3.13 3.56 10.07
C ILE A 213 2.05 2.50 9.87
N HIS A 214 1.15 2.72 8.93
CA HIS A 214 0.28 1.66 8.45
C HIS A 214 0.17 1.72 6.95
N ALA A 215 -0.03 0.56 6.34
CA ALA A 215 -0.18 0.44 4.90
C ALA A 215 -1.42 -0.39 4.58
N ARG A 216 -1.88 -0.26 3.33
CA ARG A 216 -2.83 -1.21 2.72
C ARG A 216 -4.22 -1.22 3.40
N SER A 217 -4.73 -0.03 3.75
CA SER A 217 -6.18 0.15 3.96
C SER A 217 -6.96 -0.27 2.71
N HIS A 218 -6.39 0.00 1.53
CA HIS A 218 -6.82 -0.54 0.25
C HIS A 218 -5.97 -1.76 -0.15
N PRO A 219 -6.59 -2.93 -0.39
CA PRO A 219 -5.83 -4.18 -0.53
C PRO A 219 -4.97 -4.34 -1.79
N ALA A 220 -5.19 -3.58 -2.86
CA ALA A 220 -4.40 -3.73 -4.09
C ALA A 220 -3.27 -2.74 -4.23
N GLU A 221 -3.08 -1.87 -3.24
CA GLU A 221 -2.04 -0.84 -3.25
C GLU A 221 -0.68 -1.42 -2.86
N THR A 222 -0.19 -2.38 -3.65
CA THR A 222 0.93 -3.28 -3.29
C THR A 222 2.27 -2.57 -3.20
N ALA A 223 2.44 -1.46 -3.92
CA ALA A 223 3.64 -0.64 -3.83
C ALA A 223 3.86 -0.10 -2.40
N SER A 224 2.79 0.20 -1.65
CA SER A 224 2.92 0.64 -0.25
C SER A 224 3.59 -0.40 0.66
N SER A 225 3.40 -1.71 0.40
CA SER A 225 4.08 -2.78 1.16
C SER A 225 5.59 -2.83 0.86
N TYR A 226 5.99 -2.66 -0.40
CA TYR A 226 7.41 -2.59 -0.77
C TYR A 226 8.09 -1.34 -0.18
N MET A 227 7.39 -0.20 -0.17
CA MET A 227 7.91 1.02 0.47
C MET A 227 8.10 0.79 1.97
N LEU A 228 7.14 0.14 2.63
CA LEU A 228 7.23 -0.19 4.04
C LEU A 228 8.42 -1.11 4.35
N GLU A 229 8.70 -2.12 3.51
CA GLU A 229 9.92 -2.94 3.66
C GLU A 229 11.18 -2.08 3.60
N GLY A 230 11.25 -1.15 2.64
CA GLY A 230 12.37 -0.20 2.53
C GLY A 230 12.56 0.63 3.79
N MET A 231 11.47 1.18 4.34
CA MET A 231 11.50 1.96 5.58
C MET A 231 12.03 1.14 6.76
N ILE A 232 11.50 -0.08 6.95
CA ILE A 232 11.87 -0.96 8.06
C ILE A 232 13.31 -1.46 7.91
N ASN A 233 13.70 -1.90 6.70
CA ASN A 233 15.04 -2.41 6.44
C ASN A 233 16.10 -1.35 6.72
N GLN A 234 15.87 -0.10 6.28
CA GLN A 234 16.78 1.01 6.58
C GLN A 234 16.87 1.26 8.08
N PHE A 235 15.72 1.32 8.77
CA PHE A 235 15.68 1.59 10.20
C PHE A 235 16.41 0.50 11.02
N LEU A 236 16.18 -0.77 10.69
CA LEU A 236 16.88 -1.90 11.30
C LEU A 236 18.39 -1.87 11.03
N ALA A 237 18.81 -1.56 9.80
CA ALA A 237 20.22 -1.47 9.44
C ALA A 237 20.93 -0.36 10.22
N ASP A 238 20.28 0.79 10.44
CA ASP A 238 20.84 1.91 11.20
C ASP A 238 20.91 1.62 12.70
N LEU A 239 19.94 0.89 13.26
CA LEU A 239 19.99 0.38 14.64
C LEU A 239 21.15 -0.61 14.81
N ASP A 240 21.33 -1.54 13.87
CA ASP A 240 22.46 -2.47 13.87
C ASP A 240 23.81 -1.75 13.75
N ALA A 241 23.88 -0.68 12.96
CA ALA A 241 25.04 0.19 12.85
C ALA A 241 25.26 1.07 14.09
N GLY A 242 24.27 1.14 14.99
CA GLY A 242 24.32 1.94 16.20
C GLY A 242 24.19 3.45 15.95
N LEU A 243 23.57 3.86 14.85
CA LEU A 243 23.36 5.26 14.50
C LEU A 243 22.50 5.96 15.54
N ASP A 244 22.98 7.09 16.06
CA ASP A 244 22.33 7.82 17.14
C ASP A 244 20.91 8.27 16.76
N ALA A 245 20.73 8.78 15.54
CA ALA A 245 19.44 9.23 15.04
C ALA A 245 18.36 8.14 15.06
N ALA A 246 18.73 6.89 14.73
CA ALA A 246 17.81 5.76 14.74
C ALA A 246 17.38 5.38 16.17
N LYS A 247 18.30 5.44 17.15
CA LYS A 247 18.01 5.09 18.55
C LYS A 247 16.99 6.00 19.23
N HIS A 248 16.83 7.22 18.70
CA HIS A 248 15.87 8.22 19.18
C HIS A 248 14.52 8.16 18.46
N LEU A 249 14.26 7.12 17.66
CA LEU A 249 12.95 6.83 17.08
C LEU A 249 12.43 5.48 17.56
N VAL A 250 11.11 5.33 17.49
CA VAL A 250 10.42 4.04 17.65
C VAL A 250 9.38 3.92 16.55
N PHE A 251 9.41 2.81 15.81
CA PHE A 251 8.45 2.53 14.75
C PHE A 251 7.34 1.63 15.28
N PHE A 252 6.11 2.03 15.06
CA PHE A 252 4.87 1.31 15.36
C PHE A 252 4.15 1.01 14.06
N VAL A 253 4.15 -0.25 13.64
CA VAL A 253 3.81 -0.63 12.26
C VAL A 253 2.63 -1.60 12.21
N ALA A 254 1.62 -1.27 11.39
CA ALA A 254 0.61 -2.20 10.91
C ALA A 254 0.87 -2.52 9.41
N PRO A 255 1.48 -3.68 9.08
CA PRO A 255 1.99 -3.93 7.73
C PRO A 255 0.91 -4.03 6.64
N ILE A 256 -0.21 -4.67 6.97
CA ILE A 256 -1.39 -4.74 6.12
C ILE A 256 -2.62 -4.50 6.98
N HIS A 257 -3.31 -3.38 6.74
CA HIS A 257 -4.54 -3.06 7.46
C HIS A 257 -5.71 -3.92 6.99
N ASN A 258 -5.89 -4.11 5.67
CA ASN A 258 -7.01 -4.86 5.10
C ASN A 258 -6.60 -6.26 4.61
N ILE A 259 -6.25 -7.14 5.55
CA ILE A 259 -5.73 -8.50 5.29
C ILE A 259 -6.73 -9.34 4.50
N ASP A 260 -8.02 -9.31 4.86
CA ASP A 260 -9.02 -10.12 4.17
C ASP A 260 -9.22 -9.68 2.72
N GLY A 261 -9.23 -8.36 2.46
CA GLY A 261 -9.27 -7.85 1.11
C GLY A 261 -8.05 -8.27 0.29
N VAL A 262 -6.86 -8.38 0.91
CA VAL A 262 -5.63 -8.83 0.23
C VAL A 262 -5.78 -10.29 -0.17
N ILE A 263 -6.22 -11.14 0.78
CA ILE A 263 -6.44 -12.57 0.54
C ILE A 263 -7.42 -12.78 -0.60
N LYS A 264 -8.51 -12.00 -0.60
CA LYS A 264 -9.58 -12.07 -1.60
C LYS A 264 -9.16 -11.57 -2.97
N GLY A 265 -8.17 -10.70 -3.05
CA GLY A 265 -7.81 -9.99 -4.28
C GLY A 265 -8.76 -8.83 -4.59
N ASN A 266 -9.27 -8.15 -3.56
CA ASN A 266 -10.03 -6.93 -3.75
C ASN A 266 -9.08 -5.77 -4.09
N TYR A 267 -9.61 -4.74 -4.76
CA TYR A 267 -8.87 -3.53 -5.04
C TYR A 267 -8.87 -2.57 -3.85
N ARG A 268 -10.05 -2.25 -3.31
CA ARG A 268 -10.23 -1.14 -2.36
C ARG A 268 -10.95 -1.50 -1.07
N THR A 269 -11.70 -2.59 -1.07
CA THR A 269 -12.61 -2.91 0.02
C THR A 269 -12.29 -4.22 0.73
N ASP A 270 -12.76 -4.35 1.96
CA ASP A 270 -12.79 -5.64 2.67
C ASP A 270 -13.80 -6.63 2.06
N LEU A 271 -14.06 -7.77 2.70
CA LEU A 271 -15.02 -8.77 2.19
C LEU A 271 -16.48 -8.31 2.17
N PHE A 272 -16.78 -7.22 2.87
CA PHE A 272 -18.12 -6.67 3.02
C PHE A 272 -18.31 -5.41 2.16
N SER A 273 -17.41 -5.16 1.21
CA SER A 273 -17.43 -4.00 0.31
C SER A 273 -17.29 -2.66 1.04
N ARG A 274 -16.65 -2.66 2.21
CA ARG A 274 -16.38 -1.46 3.01
C ARG A 274 -15.00 -0.90 2.68
N ASN A 275 -14.93 0.42 2.50
CA ASN A 275 -13.65 1.11 2.34
C ASN A 275 -13.14 1.60 3.70
N PHE A 276 -12.11 0.93 4.24
CA PHE A 276 -11.53 1.24 5.55
C PHE A 276 -11.07 2.70 5.69
N GLU A 277 -10.60 3.30 4.60
CA GLU A 277 -10.01 4.63 4.60
C GLU A 277 -11.00 5.74 4.99
N VAL A 278 -12.30 5.54 4.76
CA VAL A 278 -13.34 6.55 5.02
C VAL A 278 -14.30 6.15 6.15
N MET A 279 -13.96 5.12 6.92
CA MET A 279 -14.80 4.55 7.97
C MET A 279 -14.19 4.68 9.36
N TRP A 280 -13.47 5.77 9.62
CA TRP A 280 -12.95 6.13 10.95
C TRP A 280 -13.95 7.01 11.68
N TYR A 281 -15.12 6.43 12.01
CA TYR A 281 -16.19 7.15 12.70
C TYR A 281 -15.86 7.33 14.17
N ARG A 282 -15.39 8.53 14.54
CA ARG A 282 -15.11 8.91 15.94
C ARG A 282 -16.39 8.92 16.77
N ASP A 283 -16.31 8.45 18.01
CA ASP A 283 -17.41 8.56 18.97
C ASP A 283 -17.52 10.02 19.46
N ASP A 284 -18.71 10.62 19.37
CA ASP A 284 -18.93 12.00 19.83
C ASP A 284 -18.73 12.16 21.35
N ALA A 285 -18.96 11.10 22.14
CA ALA A 285 -18.79 11.11 23.58
C ALA A 285 -17.34 10.86 24.02
N ASP A 286 -16.58 10.08 23.24
CA ASP A 286 -15.15 9.83 23.44
C ASP A 286 -14.40 9.76 22.09
N PRO A 287 -14.01 10.91 21.50
CA PRO A 287 -13.43 10.99 20.15
C PRO A 287 -12.10 10.25 19.96
N LEU A 288 -11.50 9.77 21.05
CA LEU A 288 -10.33 8.92 21.04
C LEU A 288 -10.66 7.54 20.43
N TYR A 289 -11.89 7.05 20.60
CA TYR A 289 -12.29 5.74 20.08
C TYR A 289 -13.24 5.84 18.90
N LEU A 290 -13.20 4.82 18.04
CA LEU A 290 -14.14 4.65 16.94
C LEU A 290 -15.43 3.95 17.41
N THR A 291 -16.56 4.32 16.81
CA THR A 291 -17.86 3.67 17.05
C THR A 291 -17.94 2.26 16.45
N ASP A 292 -18.91 1.48 16.90
CA ASP A 292 -19.17 0.12 16.40
C ASP A 292 -19.56 0.06 14.90
N ASP A 293 -19.93 1.19 14.29
CA ASP A 293 -20.19 1.30 12.85
C ASP A 293 -18.90 1.24 12.01
N SER A 294 -17.74 1.52 12.61
CA SER A 294 -16.44 1.36 11.97
C SER A 294 -16.07 -0.12 11.87
N PRO A 295 -15.39 -0.62 10.83
CA PRO A 295 -14.91 -2.00 10.75
C PRO A 295 -14.06 -2.41 11.97
N VAL A 296 -14.10 -3.68 12.37
CA VAL A 296 -13.38 -4.14 13.57
C VAL A 296 -11.88 -3.96 13.41
N GLU A 297 -11.35 -4.14 12.20
CA GLU A 297 -9.95 -3.92 11.84
C GLU A 297 -9.54 -2.47 12.10
N CYS A 298 -10.36 -1.51 11.66
CA CYS A 298 -10.16 -0.09 11.96
C CYS A 298 -10.19 0.18 13.46
N ARG A 299 -11.12 -0.43 14.20
CA ARG A 299 -11.21 -0.26 15.66
C ARG A 299 -10.01 -0.84 16.41
N LEU A 300 -9.52 -2.02 16.01
CA LEU A 300 -8.33 -2.65 16.60
C LEU A 300 -7.09 -1.79 16.37
N LEU A 301 -6.95 -1.24 15.16
CA LEU A 301 -5.87 -0.32 14.84
C LEU A 301 -6.00 0.99 15.65
N ASN A 302 -7.21 1.56 15.72
CA ASN A 302 -7.52 2.75 16.50
C ASN A 302 -7.23 2.57 18.00
N GLN A 303 -7.53 1.41 18.60
CA GLN A 303 -7.19 1.15 20.01
C GLN A 303 -5.69 1.33 20.26
N LYS A 304 -4.86 0.83 19.33
CA LYS A 304 -3.41 1.01 19.42
C LYS A 304 -2.96 2.45 19.18
N MET A 305 -3.63 3.16 18.27
CA MET A 305 -3.41 4.59 18.05
C MET A 305 -3.79 5.41 19.29
N ALA A 306 -4.91 5.09 19.96
CA ALA A 306 -5.38 5.72 21.19
C ALA A 306 -4.41 5.51 22.36
N GLU A 307 -3.91 4.28 22.53
CA GLU A 307 -2.84 3.98 23.48
C GLU A 307 -1.62 4.86 23.24
N LEU A 308 -1.20 5.03 21.98
CA LEU A 308 -0.03 5.83 21.65
C LEU A 308 -0.27 7.33 21.80
N ALA A 309 -1.43 7.84 21.37
CA ALA A 309 -1.80 9.25 21.46
C ALA A 309 -1.90 9.75 22.91
N THR A 310 -2.19 8.86 23.85
CA THR A 310 -2.26 9.17 25.28
C THR A 310 -0.98 8.82 26.03
N ASN A 311 0.02 8.27 25.35
CA ASN A 311 1.29 7.90 25.95
C ASN A 311 2.23 9.12 26.03
N SER A 312 2.46 9.59 27.26
CA SER A 312 3.37 10.70 27.55
C SER A 312 4.82 10.27 27.81
N ASP A 313 5.12 8.99 27.66
CA ASP A 313 6.49 8.48 27.76
C ASP A 313 7.33 8.87 26.55
N TYR A 314 6.74 9.20 25.39
CA TYR A 314 7.49 9.64 24.20
C TYR A 314 7.61 11.16 24.09
N LEU A 315 8.61 11.62 23.32
CA LEU A 315 8.73 13.02 22.92
C LEU A 315 7.53 13.47 22.08
N THR A 316 7.18 14.74 22.22
CA THR A 316 6.19 15.44 21.39
C THR A 316 6.59 15.49 19.91
N GLY A 317 5.60 15.78 19.06
CA GLY A 317 5.77 15.85 17.61
C GLY A 317 5.83 14.48 16.96
N MET A 318 4.86 13.62 17.23
CA MET A 318 4.72 12.32 16.57
C MET A 318 4.59 12.46 15.05
N ILE A 319 4.97 11.41 14.32
CA ILE A 319 4.75 11.31 12.88
C ILE A 319 3.89 10.08 12.58
N GLY A 320 2.84 10.25 11.79
CA GLY A 320 1.96 9.17 11.32
C GLY A 320 1.99 9.06 9.81
N PHE A 321 2.36 7.90 9.29
CA PHE A 321 2.29 7.57 7.88
C PHE A 321 1.11 6.65 7.59
N ASN A 322 0.32 7.03 6.59
CA ASN A 322 -0.67 6.19 5.94
C ASN A 322 -0.18 5.91 4.52
N LEU A 323 0.30 4.70 4.25
CA LEU A 323 0.94 4.35 2.99
C LEU A 323 -0.09 3.76 2.02
N HIS A 324 -0.25 4.43 0.87
CA HIS A 324 -1.18 4.12 -0.21
C HIS A 324 -0.47 4.05 -1.57
N SER A 325 -1.24 3.74 -2.61
CA SER A 325 -0.79 3.78 -4.00
C SER A 325 -1.83 4.38 -4.94
N SER A 326 -1.42 5.37 -5.72
CA SER A 326 -2.31 6.12 -6.62
C SER A 326 -2.37 5.52 -8.03
N ASN A 327 -3.58 5.46 -8.59
CA ASN A 327 -3.76 5.31 -10.04
C ASN A 327 -3.55 6.68 -10.69
N SER A 328 -2.50 6.80 -11.49
CA SER A 328 -2.08 8.08 -12.07
C SER A 328 -1.56 7.92 -13.50
N PRO A 329 -1.43 9.02 -14.26
CA PRO A 329 -0.64 9.05 -15.48
C PRO A 329 0.78 8.48 -15.31
N VAL A 330 1.37 8.03 -16.41
CA VAL A 330 2.63 7.25 -16.41
C VAL A 330 3.76 7.96 -15.65
N ASP A 331 3.91 9.26 -15.86
CA ASP A 331 5.04 10.04 -15.31
C ASP A 331 4.70 10.78 -14.01
N THR A 332 3.52 10.54 -13.41
CA THR A 332 3.20 11.12 -12.10
C THR A 332 4.12 10.52 -11.04
N PRO A 333 4.99 11.32 -10.38
CA PRO A 333 5.88 10.82 -9.34
C PRO A 333 5.10 10.42 -8.09
N ALA A 334 5.73 9.66 -7.20
CA ALA A 334 5.21 9.44 -5.85
C ALA A 334 5.03 10.77 -5.13
N PHE A 335 4.08 10.87 -4.21
CA PHE A 335 3.71 12.13 -3.60
C PHE A 335 3.07 11.95 -2.22
N ALA A 336 2.85 13.06 -1.52
CA ALA A 336 2.11 13.08 -0.28
C ALA A 336 0.93 14.04 -0.38
N TYR A 337 -0.07 13.86 0.49
CA TYR A 337 -1.17 14.81 0.64
C TYR A 337 -0.95 15.67 1.89
N PRO A 338 -0.26 16.83 1.78
CA PRO A 338 -0.29 17.82 2.83
C PRO A 338 -1.68 18.45 2.80
N HIS A 339 -2.59 17.98 3.66
CA HIS A 339 -3.85 18.65 3.88
C HIS A 339 -3.59 20.03 4.52
N PHE A 340 -4.56 20.94 4.48
CA PHE A 340 -4.45 22.34 4.97
C PHE A 340 -3.73 23.31 4.04
N GLY A 341 -3.53 24.54 4.50
CA GLY A 341 -2.86 25.65 3.82
C GLY A 341 -2.32 26.66 4.83
N ASP A 342 -1.81 27.80 4.35
CA ASP A 342 -1.16 28.83 5.17
C ASP A 342 -1.99 30.10 5.39
N ASP A 343 -3.24 30.14 4.89
CA ASP A 343 -4.15 31.28 5.05
C ASP A 343 -4.83 31.31 6.44
N PRO A 344 -4.51 32.27 7.33
CA PRO A 344 -5.12 32.38 8.65
C PRO A 344 -6.60 32.79 8.63
N ALA A 345 -7.15 33.21 7.48
CA ALA A 345 -8.59 33.40 7.34
C ALA A 345 -9.35 32.08 7.14
N THR A 346 -8.66 31.02 6.70
CA THR A 346 -9.24 29.73 6.36
C THR A 346 -8.88 28.63 7.36
N TYR A 347 -7.66 28.66 7.90
CA TYR A 347 -7.10 27.59 8.74
C TYR A 347 -6.77 28.06 10.16
N THR A 348 -6.87 27.14 11.12
CA THR A 348 -6.42 27.38 12.50
C THR A 348 -4.89 27.46 12.58
N ALA A 349 -4.37 27.95 13.71
CA ALA A 349 -2.92 27.98 13.93
C ALA A 349 -2.29 26.57 13.91
N GLU A 350 -3.01 25.56 14.40
CA GLU A 350 -2.58 24.15 14.39
C GLU A 350 -2.58 23.60 12.96
N GLU A 351 -3.61 23.87 12.16
CA GLU A 351 -3.67 23.46 10.75
C GLU A 351 -2.55 24.10 9.90
N ILE A 352 -2.25 25.37 10.15
CA ILE A 352 -1.11 26.07 9.50
C ILE A 352 0.23 25.48 9.96
N SER A 353 0.34 25.07 11.22
CA SER A 353 1.52 24.39 11.76
C SER A 353 1.72 23.03 11.07
N LEU A 354 0.65 22.22 10.99
CA LEU A 354 0.63 20.94 10.28
C LEU A 354 1.02 21.09 8.82
N TRP A 355 0.43 22.05 8.11
CA TRP A 355 0.80 22.35 6.72
C TRP A 355 2.31 22.54 6.58
N LYS A 356 2.91 23.42 7.39
CA LYS A 356 4.36 23.70 7.32
C LYS A 356 5.21 22.49 7.69
N LYS A 357 4.81 21.70 8.69
CA LYS A 357 5.45 20.44 9.06
C LYS A 357 5.45 19.45 7.89
N SER A 358 4.30 19.28 7.23
CA SER A 358 4.17 18.45 6.03
C SER A 358 5.07 18.91 4.89
N LEU A 359 5.11 20.22 4.61
CA LEU A 359 5.98 20.77 3.56
C LEU A 359 7.46 20.47 3.81
N TYR A 360 7.90 20.56 5.07
CA TYR A 360 9.29 20.27 5.44
C TYR A 360 9.63 18.80 5.28
N LEU A 361 8.75 17.89 5.75
CA LEU A 361 8.95 16.46 5.56
C LEU A 361 8.99 16.07 4.08
N ILE A 362 8.04 16.58 3.26
CA ILE A 362 8.01 16.35 1.81
C ILE A 362 9.30 16.85 1.17
N HIS A 363 9.79 18.02 1.55
CA HIS A 363 11.05 18.56 1.05
C HIS A 363 12.21 17.61 1.32
N LEU A 364 12.35 17.11 2.54
CA LEU A 364 13.42 16.16 2.90
C LEU A 364 13.31 14.86 2.09
N ILE A 365 12.11 14.29 1.95
CA ILE A 365 11.89 13.09 1.12
C ILE A 365 12.29 13.37 -0.34
N THR A 366 11.89 14.51 -0.90
CA THR A 366 12.28 14.90 -2.27
C THR A 366 13.79 15.07 -2.43
N GLN A 367 14.50 15.61 -1.42
CA GLN A 367 15.96 15.73 -1.46
C GLN A 367 16.66 14.35 -1.47
N GLU A 368 16.14 13.39 -0.69
CA GLU A 368 16.70 12.05 -0.60
C GLU A 368 16.37 11.19 -1.82
N TYR A 369 15.12 11.20 -2.30
CA TYR A 369 14.66 10.31 -3.36
C TYR A 369 14.75 10.90 -4.78
N GLY A 370 14.64 12.23 -4.93
CA GLY A 370 14.69 12.93 -6.22
C GLY A 370 13.43 12.82 -7.09
N PHE A 371 12.69 11.70 -7.05
CA PHE A 371 11.50 11.43 -7.86
C PHE A 371 10.19 11.49 -7.05
N PHE A 372 10.14 12.44 -6.10
CA PHE A 372 8.97 12.70 -5.27
C PHE A 372 8.39 14.07 -5.59
N SER A 373 7.07 14.17 -5.74
CA SER A 373 6.39 15.44 -6.04
C SER A 373 6.79 16.51 -5.03
N ALA A 374 7.11 17.69 -5.56
CA ALA A 374 7.16 18.89 -4.75
C ALA A 374 5.79 19.10 -4.09
N PRO A 375 5.75 19.72 -2.89
CA PRO A 375 4.49 20.00 -2.27
C PRO A 375 3.64 20.96 -3.12
N PRO A 376 2.30 20.88 -3.03
CA PRO A 376 1.43 21.77 -3.78
C PRO A 376 1.67 23.23 -3.38
N ALA A 377 1.60 24.13 -4.37
CA ALA A 377 1.85 25.56 -4.18
C ALA A 377 0.78 26.25 -3.30
N GLU A 378 -0.44 25.69 -3.29
CA GLU A 378 -1.57 26.17 -2.51
C GLU A 378 -2.15 25.02 -1.68
N GLY A 379 -2.73 25.37 -0.54
CA GLY A 379 -3.37 24.40 0.35
C GLY A 379 -4.68 23.84 -0.18
N GLY A 380 -5.04 22.63 0.28
CA GLY A 380 -6.35 22.00 0.02
C GLY A 380 -7.35 22.26 1.14
N SER A 381 -8.56 21.69 1.09
CA SER A 381 -9.52 21.87 2.20
C SER A 381 -9.01 21.26 3.52
N SER A 382 -9.51 21.75 4.66
CA SER A 382 -9.31 21.07 5.95
C SER A 382 -10.03 19.73 5.97
N PHE A 383 -9.30 18.70 6.39
CA PHE A 383 -9.81 17.34 6.48
C PHE A 383 -9.95 16.89 7.95
N VAL A 384 -9.73 17.74 8.95
CA VAL A 384 -9.83 17.36 10.40
C VAL A 384 -11.18 16.73 10.74
N THR A 385 -12.27 17.22 10.15
CA THR A 385 -13.63 16.72 10.42
C THR A 385 -14.01 15.48 9.62
N LYS A 386 -13.13 14.98 8.74
CA LYS A 386 -13.39 13.79 7.93
C LYS A 386 -13.10 12.50 8.72
N TYR A 387 -13.47 11.38 8.13
CA TYR A 387 -13.37 10.04 8.72
C TYR A 387 -12.19 9.24 8.15
N TYR A 388 -11.03 9.90 8.06
CA TYR A 388 -9.74 9.30 7.70
C TYR A 388 -8.91 9.01 8.97
N PRO A 389 -7.95 8.07 8.92
CA PRO A 389 -7.02 7.83 10.03
C PRO A 389 -6.18 9.06 10.38
N GLU A 390 -5.74 9.85 9.40
CA GLU A 390 -5.00 11.09 9.63
C GLU A 390 -5.89 12.15 10.27
N SER A 391 -7.15 12.24 9.83
CA SER A 391 -8.15 13.09 10.48
C SER A 391 -8.33 12.75 11.95
N TRP A 392 -8.26 11.47 12.30
CA TRP A 392 -8.30 11.05 13.70
C TRP A 392 -7.09 11.57 14.49
N TRP A 393 -5.87 11.50 13.94
CA TRP A 393 -4.67 12.05 14.58
C TRP A 393 -4.80 13.55 14.80
N TRP A 394 -5.15 14.33 13.77
CA TRP A 394 -5.24 15.78 13.90
C TRP A 394 -6.37 16.21 14.86
N ALA A 395 -7.50 15.49 14.86
CA ALA A 395 -8.61 15.82 15.76
C ALA A 395 -8.28 15.57 17.24
N ASN A 396 -7.42 14.58 17.54
CA ASN A 396 -7.11 14.17 18.92
C ASN A 396 -5.77 14.71 19.43
N MET A 397 -4.82 15.01 18.54
CA MET A 397 -3.47 15.47 18.88
C MET A 397 -3.14 16.86 18.31
N GLY A 398 -4.03 17.48 17.54
CA GLY A 398 -3.78 18.78 16.91
C GLY A 398 -2.54 18.74 16.03
N ASP A 399 -1.65 19.71 16.21
CA ASP A 399 -0.38 19.75 15.50
C ASP A 399 0.74 18.95 16.18
N ASP A 400 0.49 18.28 17.31
CA ASP A 400 1.48 17.42 17.98
C ASP A 400 1.70 16.09 17.27
N CYS A 401 0.82 15.72 16.32
CA CYS A 401 1.03 14.60 15.42
C CYS A 401 0.95 15.08 13.96
N LEU A 402 2.08 15.03 13.25
CA LEU A 402 2.08 15.12 11.79
C LEU A 402 1.61 13.78 11.21
N ALA A 403 0.32 13.64 10.93
CA ALA A 403 -0.19 12.52 10.14
C ALA A 403 -0.29 12.90 8.65
N ILE A 404 0.19 12.02 7.76
CA ILE A 404 0.23 12.27 6.31
C ILE A 404 0.07 10.98 5.50
N THR A 405 -0.67 11.07 4.40
CA THR A 405 -0.73 10.02 3.39
C THR A 405 0.48 10.12 2.46
N ILE A 406 1.17 9.00 2.22
CA ILE A 406 2.14 8.89 1.11
C ILE A 406 1.53 7.97 0.04
N GLU A 407 1.47 8.51 -1.17
CA GLU A 407 1.02 7.84 -2.38
C GLU A 407 2.23 7.38 -3.21
N THR A 408 2.46 6.08 -3.20
CA THR A 408 3.32 5.44 -4.21
C THR A 408 2.58 5.38 -5.55
N VAL A 409 3.26 4.96 -6.62
CA VAL A 409 2.66 4.83 -7.96
C VAL A 409 3.02 3.49 -8.61
N TYR A 410 2.29 3.11 -9.65
CA TYR A 410 2.46 1.83 -10.35
C TYR A 410 3.19 1.96 -11.70
N SER A 411 3.67 3.16 -12.02
CA SER A 411 4.15 3.54 -13.34
C SER A 411 5.64 3.91 -13.30
N LYS A 412 6.09 4.84 -14.15
CA LYS A 412 7.50 5.28 -14.18
C LYS A 412 7.82 6.25 -13.04
N GLY A 413 6.82 6.96 -12.51
CA GLY A 413 7.05 7.86 -11.38
C GLY A 413 8.00 9.03 -11.70
N GLY A 414 8.12 9.42 -12.98
CA GLY A 414 9.07 10.42 -13.44
C GLY A 414 10.49 9.89 -13.70
N MET A 415 10.74 8.59 -13.52
CA MET A 415 11.99 7.93 -13.89
C MET A 415 12.04 7.63 -15.39
N ASP A 416 13.23 7.31 -15.91
CA ASP A 416 13.44 6.91 -17.31
C ASP A 416 13.07 5.43 -17.58
N HIS A 417 12.66 4.69 -16.55
CA HIS A 417 12.24 3.29 -16.60
C HIS A 417 10.97 3.07 -15.75
N TRP A 418 10.34 1.90 -15.91
CA TRP A 418 9.20 1.50 -15.08
C TRP A 418 9.67 1.09 -13.69
N LEU A 419 9.01 1.59 -12.64
CA LEU A 419 9.36 1.27 -11.26
C LEU A 419 9.47 -0.23 -11.04
N THR A 420 10.54 -0.64 -10.38
CA THR A 420 10.75 -1.98 -9.85
C THR A 420 10.32 -2.05 -8.38
N GLN A 421 10.34 -3.24 -7.79
CA GLN A 421 10.14 -3.37 -6.35
C GLN A 421 11.23 -2.66 -5.54
N ASP A 422 12.46 -2.63 -6.07
CA ASP A 422 13.61 -2.02 -5.39
C ASP A 422 13.53 -0.49 -5.43
N ASP A 423 13.12 0.12 -6.54
CA ASP A 423 12.90 1.58 -6.59
C ASP A 423 11.86 2.03 -5.55
N ILE A 424 10.84 1.20 -5.32
CA ILE A 424 9.81 1.49 -4.31
C ILE A 424 10.38 1.30 -2.89
N ARG A 425 11.25 0.32 -2.66
CA ARG A 425 11.98 0.18 -1.39
C ARG A 425 12.92 1.37 -1.17
N ASP A 426 13.56 1.88 -2.21
CA ASP A 426 14.46 3.04 -2.15
C ASP A 426 13.69 4.32 -1.75
N LEU A 427 12.42 4.47 -2.15
CA LEU A 427 11.56 5.52 -1.61
C LEU A 427 11.33 5.35 -0.09
N GLY A 428 11.16 4.11 0.36
CA GLY A 428 11.08 3.79 1.79
C GLY A 428 12.37 4.14 2.55
N VAL A 429 13.52 3.78 1.99
CA VAL A 429 14.86 4.14 2.51
C VAL A 429 14.98 5.66 2.63
N ALA A 430 14.70 6.39 1.55
CA ALA A 430 14.75 7.85 1.52
C ALA A 430 13.82 8.49 2.54
N THR A 431 12.64 7.90 2.75
CA THR A 431 11.68 8.37 3.75
C THR A 431 12.19 8.18 5.18
N THR A 432 12.86 7.05 5.47
CA THR A 432 13.51 6.81 6.77
C THR A 432 14.68 7.77 7.01
N LEU A 433 15.50 8.03 6.01
CA LEU A 433 16.59 9.01 6.12
C LEU A 433 16.04 10.43 6.38
N ALA A 434 15.01 10.84 5.63
CA ALA A 434 14.32 12.10 5.83
C ALA A 434 13.71 12.22 7.24
N LEU A 435 13.26 11.11 7.85
CA LEU A 435 12.74 11.12 9.22
C LEU A 435 13.82 11.46 10.25
N TYR A 436 15.06 11.02 10.06
CA TYR A 436 16.16 11.37 10.96
C TYR A 436 16.42 12.87 10.97
N ASP A 437 16.51 13.48 9.79
CA ASP A 437 16.69 14.92 9.63
C ASP A 437 15.48 15.71 10.14
N TYR A 438 14.27 15.23 9.85
CA TYR A 438 13.04 15.82 10.34
C TYR A 438 12.99 15.81 11.87
N ALA A 439 13.42 14.70 12.49
CA ALA A 439 13.38 14.54 13.93
C ALA A 439 14.49 15.32 14.67
N ALA A 440 15.64 15.51 14.03
CA ALA A 440 16.79 16.21 14.60
C ALA A 440 16.60 17.72 14.75
N ASP A 441 15.78 18.36 13.90
CA ASP A 441 15.55 19.82 13.94
C ASP A 441 14.05 20.20 14.05
N PRO A 442 13.43 20.07 15.24
CA PRO A 442 12.09 20.59 15.48
C PRO A 442 11.95 22.11 15.28
N SER A 443 13.06 22.86 15.28
CA SER A 443 13.03 24.32 15.04
C SER A 443 12.88 24.68 13.56
N ALA A 444 13.12 23.73 12.65
CA ALA A 444 12.85 23.88 11.23
C ALA A 444 11.36 23.70 10.88
N TRP A 445 10.58 23.05 11.76
CA TRP A 445 9.14 22.88 11.62
C TRP A 445 8.43 24.24 11.59
N GLY A 446 8.23 24.82 10.42
CA GLY A 446 7.60 26.15 10.29
C GLY A 446 8.32 27.16 9.41
N LYS A 447 9.55 26.88 8.97
CA LYS A 447 10.23 27.71 7.97
C LYS A 447 9.66 27.37 6.60
N LYS A 448 9.25 28.40 5.83
CA LYS A 448 8.83 28.22 4.42
C LYS A 448 9.92 27.42 3.72
N ALA A 449 9.51 26.39 2.98
CA ALA A 449 10.37 25.58 2.13
C ALA A 449 11.46 26.47 1.53
N ILE A 450 12.70 26.16 1.89
CA ILE A 450 13.88 26.88 1.46
C ILE A 450 13.91 26.78 -0.07
N ASP A 451 14.18 27.90 -0.72
CA ASP A 451 14.42 27.96 -2.16
C ASP A 451 15.37 26.82 -2.56
N VAL A 452 14.90 25.92 -3.42
CA VAL A 452 15.56 24.67 -3.87
C VAL A 452 16.80 24.92 -4.75
N SER A 453 17.36 26.13 -4.71
CA SER A 453 18.54 26.53 -5.49
C SER A 453 19.87 26.28 -4.75
N GLY A 454 19.85 25.98 -3.45
CA GLY A 454 21.06 25.67 -2.68
C GLY A 454 20.79 24.61 -1.63
N GLY A 455 21.31 23.40 -1.86
CA GLY A 455 21.17 22.27 -0.95
C GLY A 455 21.54 22.62 0.49
N LEU A 456 20.78 22.07 1.43
CA LEU A 456 21.11 22.16 2.85
C LEU A 456 22.36 21.31 3.16
N PRO A 457 23.13 21.65 4.20
CA PRO A 457 24.23 20.79 4.66
C PRO A 457 23.66 19.44 5.07
N ARG A 458 24.10 18.36 4.40
CA ARG A 458 23.77 16.98 4.80
C ARG A 458 24.40 16.70 6.16
N LEU A 459 23.60 16.37 7.17
CA LEU A 459 24.11 15.87 8.44
C LEU A 459 24.30 14.36 8.32
N GLY A 460 25.55 13.89 8.35
CA GLY A 460 25.87 12.46 8.43
C GLY A 460 26.68 11.86 7.27
N VAL A 461 26.98 12.62 6.22
CA VAL A 461 28.00 12.23 5.24
C VAL A 461 29.34 12.85 5.66
N PRO A 462 30.42 12.08 5.89
CA PRO A 462 31.74 12.66 6.09
C PRO A 462 32.08 13.52 4.89
N ASP A 463 32.35 14.80 5.14
CA ASP A 463 32.71 15.77 4.10
C ASP A 463 34.05 15.34 3.46
N GLU A 464 34.00 14.77 2.25
CA GLU A 464 35.22 14.38 1.52
C GLU A 464 36.05 15.59 1.03
N ASP A 465 35.55 16.81 1.19
CA ASP A 465 36.18 18.02 0.65
C ASP A 465 36.69 19.05 1.70
N ALA A 466 36.86 18.63 2.96
CA ALA A 466 37.50 19.47 4.00
C ALA A 466 39.01 19.72 3.79
N SER A 467 39.54 19.57 2.57
CA SER A 467 40.95 19.84 2.22
C SER A 467 41.16 21.09 1.35
N LYS A 468 40.12 21.89 1.10
CA LYS A 468 40.26 23.17 0.38
C LYS A 468 39.32 24.25 0.92
N GLU A 469 39.68 24.83 2.06
CA GLU A 469 39.82 26.29 2.32
C GLU A 469 40.10 26.57 3.79
#